data_AF-A0A8T4KLZ4-F1
#
_entry.id   AF-A0A8T4KLZ4-F1
#
_cell.length_a   1.000
_cell.length_b   1.000
_cell.length_c   1.000
_cell.angle_alpha   90.00
_cell.angle_beta   90.00
_cell.angle_gamma   90.00
#
_symmetry.space_group_name_H-M   'P 1'
#
loop_
_entity.id
_entity.type
_entity.pdbx_description
1 polymer ?
#
loop_
_entity_poly.entity_id
_entity_poly.type
_entity_poly.pdbx_seq_one_letter_code
_entity_poly.pdbx_strand_id
1 'polypeptide(L)'
;MAFEKPNTEINAISSELVRRLNENSRRLRIMEQKIDKLESSMDLLEDNTLNQMNDMKIGLERIATKITALGDKLTSIETDMARINKELGRTATKAEVKQLETFIDLVNPITAKFVTKGELERAFEDKLGRKA
;
A
#
# COMPACT_ATOMS: atom_id res chain seq x y z
N MET A 1 -33.39 -23.67 -94.08
CA MET A 1 -33.99 -23.63 -92.73
C MET A 1 -32.90 -23.26 -91.75
N ALA A 2 -32.74 -21.97 -91.48
CA ALA A 2 -31.79 -21.48 -90.51
C ALA A 2 -32.42 -20.22 -89.94
N PHE A 3 -32.84 -20.23 -88.67
CA PHE A 3 -33.04 -19.09 -87.78
C PHE A 3 -33.62 -19.65 -86.48
N GLU A 4 -32.80 -19.72 -85.42
CA GLU A 4 -33.21 -19.67 -83.98
C GLU A 4 -32.02 -20.10 -83.10
N LYS A 5 -30.99 -19.25 -82.93
CA LYS A 5 -29.95 -19.44 -81.89
C LYS A 5 -29.42 -18.18 -81.15
N PRO A 6 -29.87 -16.93 -81.34
CA PRO A 6 -29.34 -15.82 -80.53
C PRO A 6 -29.97 -15.67 -79.13
N ASN A 7 -31.20 -16.17 -78.90
CA ASN A 7 -31.90 -15.97 -77.63
C ASN A 7 -31.38 -16.84 -76.47
N THR A 8 -30.78 -17.99 -76.75
CA THR A 8 -30.30 -18.93 -75.73
C THR A 8 -29.09 -18.41 -74.95
N GLU A 9 -28.16 -17.71 -75.61
CA GLU A 9 -26.98 -17.14 -74.95
C GLU A 9 -27.33 -15.92 -74.09
N ILE A 10 -28.22 -15.06 -74.58
CA ILE A 10 -28.73 -13.91 -73.83
C ILE A 10 -29.49 -14.37 -72.58
N ASN A 11 -30.29 -15.44 -72.70
CA ASN A 11 -31.00 -16.02 -71.56
C ASN A 11 -30.04 -16.67 -70.54
N ALA A 12 -28.95 -17.28 -70.99
CA ALA A 12 -27.92 -17.86 -70.11
C ALA A 12 -27.11 -16.78 -69.37
N ILE A 13 -26.78 -15.67 -70.03
CA ILE A 13 -26.12 -14.53 -69.39
C ILE A 13 -27.05 -13.88 -68.37
N SER A 14 -28.32 -13.69 -68.73
CA SER A 14 -29.34 -13.13 -67.84
C SER A 14 -29.56 -13.98 -66.60
N SER A 15 -29.64 -15.31 -66.74
CA SER A 15 -29.81 -16.22 -65.60
C SER A 15 -28.59 -16.22 -64.67
N GLU A 16 -27.38 -16.15 -65.21
CA GLU A 16 -26.16 -16.04 -64.42
C GLU A 16 -26.05 -14.68 -63.69
N LEU A 17 -26.48 -13.59 -64.33
CA LEU A 17 -26.58 -12.27 -63.68
C LEU A 17 -27.58 -12.30 -62.52
N VAL A 18 -28.76 -12.89 -62.71
CA VAL A 18 -29.76 -13.06 -61.65
C VAL A 18 -29.20 -13.90 -60.51
N ARG A 19 -28.48 -14.99 -60.81
CA ARG A 19 -27.83 -15.83 -59.80
C ARG A 19 -26.83 -15.04 -58.96
N ARG A 20 -25.96 -14.27 -59.61
CA ARG A 20 -24.96 -13.43 -58.93
C ARG A 20 -25.60 -12.32 -58.10
N LEU A 21 -26.66 -11.69 -58.60
CA LEU A 21 -27.41 -10.67 -57.85
C LEU A 21 -28.05 -11.26 -56.60
N ASN A 22 -28.62 -12.45 -56.69
CA ASN A 22 -29.19 -13.15 -55.54
C ASN A 22 -28.13 -13.55 -54.51
N GLU A 23 -26.97 -14.04 -54.97
CA GLU A 23 -25.85 -14.37 -54.08
C GLU A 23 -25.29 -13.12 -53.39
N ASN A 24 -25.12 -12.02 -54.12
CA ASN A 24 -24.68 -10.75 -53.55
C ASN A 24 -25.71 -10.19 -52.56
N SER A 25 -27.00 -10.29 -52.85
CA SER A 25 -28.07 -9.87 -51.93
C SER A 25 -28.04 -10.68 -50.63
N ARG A 26 -27.80 -12.00 -50.73
CA ARG A 26 -27.61 -12.86 -49.56
C ARG A 26 -26.38 -12.46 -48.75
N ARG A 27 -25.26 -12.17 -49.43
CA ARG A 27 -24.01 -11.74 -48.78
C ARG A 27 -24.18 -10.40 -48.06
N LEU A 28 -24.86 -9.44 -48.69
CA LEU A 28 -25.17 -8.14 -48.09
C LEU A 28 -25.99 -8.31 -46.81
N ARG A 29 -27.07 -9.11 -46.85
CA ARG A 29 -27.89 -9.38 -45.67
C ARG A 29 -27.10 -9.99 -44.51
N ILE A 30 -26.15 -10.88 -44.80
CA ILE A 30 -25.27 -11.46 -43.77
C ILE A 30 -24.31 -10.40 -43.22
N MET A 31 -23.82 -9.49 -44.05
CA MET A 31 -22.97 -8.40 -43.61
C MET A 31 -23.72 -7.42 -42.70
N GLU A 32 -24.95 -7.04 -43.07
CA GLU A 32 -25.83 -6.20 -42.23
C GLU A 32 -26.02 -6.83 -40.85
N GLN A 33 -26.40 -8.11 -40.79
CA GLN A 33 -26.55 -8.83 -39.51
C GLN A 33 -25.25 -8.92 -38.70
N LYS A 34 -24.08 -8.90 -39.36
CA LYS A 34 -22.79 -8.87 -38.66
C LYS A 34 -22.48 -7.48 -38.13
N ILE A 35 -22.82 -6.44 -38.87
CA ILE A 35 -22.67 -5.04 -38.46
C ILE A 35 -23.54 -4.79 -37.22
N ASP A 36 -24.81 -5.17 -37.24
CA ASP A 36 -25.71 -5.00 -36.08
C ASP A 36 -25.16 -5.68 -34.81
N LYS A 37 -24.57 -6.87 -34.96
CA LYS A 37 -23.94 -7.60 -33.86
C LYS A 37 -22.66 -6.93 -33.36
N LEU A 38 -21.88 -6.33 -34.27
CA LEU A 38 -20.66 -5.61 -33.90
C LEU A 38 -21.00 -4.32 -33.17
N GLU A 39 -22.01 -3.58 -33.63
CA GLU A 39 -22.52 -2.38 -32.95
C GLU A 39 -22.99 -2.74 -31.54
N SER A 40 -23.84 -3.77 -31.39
CA SER A 40 -24.29 -4.22 -30.06
C SER A 40 -23.13 -4.66 -29.15
N SER A 41 -22.09 -5.28 -29.72
CA SER A 41 -20.90 -5.68 -28.95
C SER A 41 -20.03 -4.47 -28.56
N MET A 42 -19.97 -3.44 -29.40
CA MET A 42 -19.27 -2.19 -29.11
C MET A 42 -19.99 -1.43 -28.01
N ASP A 43 -21.31 -1.33 -28.04
CA ASP A 43 -22.11 -0.66 -27.00
C ASP A 43 -21.87 -1.33 -25.63
N LEU A 44 -21.92 -2.67 -25.58
CA LEU A 44 -21.64 -3.42 -24.37
C LEU A 44 -20.20 -3.24 -23.88
N LEU A 45 -19.23 -3.14 -24.79
CA LEU A 45 -17.83 -2.91 -24.43
C LEU A 45 -17.64 -1.49 -23.88
N GLU A 46 -18.28 -0.50 -24.47
CA GLU A 46 -18.27 0.88 -24.00
C GLU A 46 -18.86 0.98 -22.59
N ASP A 47 -20.06 0.43 -22.38
CA ASP A 47 -20.72 0.41 -21.07
C ASP A 47 -19.86 -0.27 -20.01
N ASN A 48 -19.28 -1.43 -20.33
CA ASN A 48 -18.39 -2.14 -19.41
C ASN A 48 -17.13 -1.33 -19.09
N THR A 49 -16.56 -0.65 -20.08
CA THR A 49 -15.37 0.18 -19.91
C THR A 49 -15.67 1.39 -19.03
N LEU A 50 -16.79 2.08 -19.27
CA LEU A 50 -17.24 3.20 -18.45
C LEU A 50 -17.49 2.78 -16.99
N ASN A 51 -18.14 1.64 -16.78
CA ASN A 51 -18.37 1.09 -15.45
C ASN A 51 -17.04 0.76 -14.74
N GLN A 52 -16.11 0.09 -15.42
CA GLN A 52 -14.79 -0.22 -14.87
C GLN A 52 -13.99 1.04 -14.53
N MET A 53 -14.04 2.08 -15.37
CA MET A 53 -13.38 3.36 -15.10
C MET A 53 -13.97 4.05 -13.86
N ASN A 54 -15.30 4.01 -13.69
CA ASN A 54 -15.96 4.56 -12.51
C ASN A 54 -15.58 3.80 -11.23
N ASP A 55 -15.60 2.47 -11.27
CA ASP A 55 -15.19 1.63 -10.13
C ASP A 55 -13.73 1.88 -9.76
N MET A 56 -12.84 2.00 -10.75
CA MET A 56 -11.44 2.32 -10.54
C MET A 56 -11.26 3.70 -9.90
N LYS A 57 -12.01 4.72 -10.36
CA LYS A 57 -12.00 6.06 -9.77
C LYS A 57 -12.41 6.02 -8.30
N ILE A 58 -13.50 5.34 -7.96
CA ILE A 58 -13.96 5.17 -6.58
C ILE A 58 -12.90 4.43 -5.74
N GLY A 59 -12.27 3.39 -6.32
CA GLY A 59 -11.17 2.67 -5.70
C GLY A 59 -9.99 3.58 -5.35
N LEU A 60 -9.56 4.42 -6.29
CA LEU A 60 -8.48 5.38 -6.10
C LEU A 60 -8.79 6.44 -5.03
N GLU A 61 -10.01 7.00 -5.04
CA GLU A 61 -10.45 7.96 -4.03
C GLU A 61 -10.43 7.36 -2.61
N ARG A 62 -10.87 6.11 -2.48
CA ARG A 62 -10.79 5.36 -1.20
C ARG A 62 -9.35 5.12 -0.77
N ILE A 63 -8.46 4.77 -1.69
CA ILE A 63 -7.03 4.59 -1.40
C ILE A 63 -6.41 5.90 -0.94
N ALA A 64 -6.67 7.00 -1.66
CA ALA A 64 -6.17 8.33 -1.29
C ALA A 64 -6.61 8.71 0.13
N THR A 65 -7.89 8.49 0.45
CA THR A 65 -8.44 8.76 1.79
C THR A 65 -7.74 7.94 2.88
N LYS A 66 -7.49 6.65 2.62
CA LYS A 66 -6.76 5.78 3.56
C LYS A 66 -5.31 6.21 3.74
N ILE A 67 -4.64 6.66 2.68
CA ILE A 67 -3.27 7.17 2.74
C ILE A 67 -3.22 8.44 3.62
N THR A 68 -4.13 9.38 3.42
CA THR A 68 -4.22 10.59 4.27
C THR A 68 -4.43 10.21 5.73
N ALA A 69 -5.38 9.32 6.02
CA ALA A 69 -5.64 8.86 7.39
C ALA A 69 -4.44 8.13 8.03
N LEU A 70 -3.64 7.42 7.24
CA LEU A 70 -2.38 6.82 7.70
C LEU A 70 -1.32 7.88 7.99
N GLY A 71 -1.22 8.92 7.15
CA GLY A 71 -0.35 10.08 7.39
C GLY A 71 -0.67 10.75 8.72
N ASP A 72 -1.95 11.04 8.98
CA ASP A 72 -2.39 11.66 10.23
C ASP A 72 -2.04 10.81 11.46
N LYS A 73 -2.23 9.48 11.36
CA LYS A 73 -1.85 8.55 12.43
C LYS A 73 -0.34 8.53 12.67
N LEU A 74 0.47 8.57 11.61
CA LEU A 74 1.92 8.63 11.74
C LEU A 74 2.36 9.92 12.44
N THR A 75 1.81 11.07 12.06
CA THR A 75 2.08 12.34 12.73
C THR A 75 1.68 12.33 14.22
N SER A 76 0.55 11.67 14.56
CA SER A 76 0.15 11.48 15.96
C SER A 76 1.19 10.63 16.71
N ILE A 77 1.64 9.52 16.12
CA ILE A 77 2.66 8.65 16.73
C ILE A 77 3.98 9.40 16.92
N GLU A 78 4.42 10.17 15.93
CA GLU A 78 5.62 11.00 16.03
C GLU A 78 5.52 12.01 17.19
N THR A 79 4.35 12.62 17.36
CA THR A 79 4.08 13.56 18.45
C THR A 79 4.14 12.87 19.81
N ASP A 80 3.55 11.68 19.93
CA ASP A 80 3.57 10.89 21.16
C ASP A 80 4.99 10.40 21.49
N MET A 81 5.76 9.96 20.49
CA MET A 81 7.16 9.59 20.65
C MET A 81 8.02 10.78 21.12
N ALA A 82 7.78 11.97 20.57
CA ALA A 82 8.46 13.18 21.03
C ALA A 82 8.12 13.50 22.50
N ARG A 83 6.87 13.30 22.93
CA ARG A 83 6.45 13.46 24.33
C ARG A 83 7.13 12.44 25.24
N ILE A 84 7.14 11.17 24.86
CA ILE A 84 7.80 10.09 25.61
C ILE A 84 9.29 10.39 25.77
N ASN A 85 9.97 10.81 24.71
CA ASN A 85 11.39 11.18 24.79
C ASN A 85 11.64 12.36 25.75
N LYS A 86 10.75 13.35 25.76
CA LYS A 86 10.84 14.48 26.70
C LYS A 86 10.62 14.03 28.15
N GLU A 87 9.70 13.11 28.41
CA GLU A 87 9.46 12.57 29.74
C GLU A 87 10.61 11.68 30.21
N LEU A 88 11.15 10.83 29.32
CA LEU A 88 12.35 10.03 29.60
C LEU A 88 13.57 10.88 29.94
N GLY A 89 13.73 12.03 29.27
CA GLY A 89 14.79 13.00 29.62
C GLY A 89 14.63 13.66 31.00
N ARG A 90 13.42 13.62 31.58
CA ARG A 90 13.14 14.15 32.93
C ARG A 90 13.21 13.08 34.02
N THR A 91 13.10 11.81 33.66
CA THR A 91 13.23 10.71 34.61
C THR A 91 14.69 10.51 35.00
N ALA A 92 14.95 10.36 36.31
CA ALA A 92 16.28 10.07 36.81
C ALA A 92 16.79 8.75 36.21
N THR A 93 18.01 8.80 35.69
CA THR A 93 18.71 7.63 35.18
C THR A 93 19.00 6.65 36.31
N LYS A 94 19.11 5.35 35.99
CA LYS A 94 19.51 4.33 36.98
C LYS A 94 20.81 4.67 37.72
N ALA A 95 21.72 5.38 37.06
CA ALA A 95 22.97 5.84 37.66
C ALA A 95 22.74 6.91 38.74
N GLU A 96 21.89 7.90 38.46
CA GLU A 96 21.52 8.95 39.43
C GLU A 96 20.79 8.36 40.63
N VAL A 97 19.87 7.42 40.41
CA VAL A 97 19.16 6.71 41.50
C VAL A 97 20.15 5.92 42.38
N LYS A 98 21.13 5.24 41.76
CA LYS A 98 22.16 4.48 42.49
C LYS A 98 23.12 5.37 43.27
N GLN A 99 23.43 6.56 42.77
CA GLN A 99 24.22 7.56 43.49
C GLN A 99 23.44 8.09 44.70
N LEU A 100 22.14 8.37 44.55
CA LEU A 100 21.28 8.74 45.67
C LEU A 100 21.20 7.63 46.73
N GLU A 101 21.06 6.37 46.31
CA GLU A 101 21.09 5.20 47.21
C GLU A 101 22.42 5.12 47.99
N THR A 102 23.55 5.25 47.28
CA THR A 102 24.89 5.25 47.91
C THR A 102 25.06 6.41 48.89
N PHE A 103 24.54 7.60 48.55
CA PHE A 103 24.58 8.76 49.42
C PHE A 103 23.72 8.57 50.67
N ILE A 104 22.52 8.03 50.51
CA ILE A 104 21.62 7.70 51.62
C ILE A 104 22.27 6.67 52.54
N ASP A 105 22.90 5.63 52.00
CA ASP A 105 23.61 4.62 52.79
C ASP A 105 24.77 5.20 53.59
N LEU A 106 25.47 6.20 53.02
CA LEU A 106 26.58 6.89 53.67
C LEU A 106 26.13 7.83 54.80
N VAL A 107 24.96 8.47 54.63
CA VAL A 107 24.44 9.49 55.57
C VAL A 107 23.52 8.88 56.62
N ASN A 108 22.91 7.72 56.37
CA ASN A 108 21.99 7.08 57.28
C ASN A 108 22.73 6.60 58.56
N PRO A 109 22.42 7.16 59.74
CA PRO A 109 23.12 6.84 60.98
C PRO A 109 22.89 5.42 61.51
N ILE A 110 21.97 4.66 60.89
CA ILE A 110 21.71 3.26 61.22
C ILE A 110 22.65 2.33 60.44
N THR A 111 23.05 2.69 59.21
CA THR A 111 23.93 1.89 58.34
C THR A 111 25.36 2.42 58.25
N ALA A 112 25.57 3.71 58.48
CA ALA A 112 26.87 4.36 58.41
C ALA A 112 27.74 3.96 59.62
N LYS A 113 28.82 3.24 59.35
CA LYS A 113 29.87 2.95 60.34
C LYS A 113 30.75 4.19 60.50
N PHE A 114 30.30 5.13 61.32
CA PHE A 114 31.13 6.26 61.70
C PHE A 114 32.29 5.77 62.58
N VAL A 115 33.50 5.95 62.11
CA VAL A 115 34.74 5.69 62.86
C VAL A 115 35.29 7.00 63.36
N THR A 116 35.73 7.01 64.62
CA THR A 116 36.40 8.17 65.20
C THR A 116 37.83 8.30 64.65
N LYS A 117 38.39 9.52 64.70
CA LYS A 117 39.71 9.81 64.11
C LYS A 117 40.82 8.87 64.62
N GLY A 118 40.76 8.50 65.90
CA GLY A 118 41.71 7.56 66.52
C GLY A 118 41.46 6.07 66.24
N GLU A 119 40.29 5.70 65.72
CA GLU A 119 40.03 4.34 65.20
C GLU A 119 40.52 4.21 63.75
N LEU A 120 40.42 5.31 62.97
CA LEU A 120 40.94 5.37 61.61
C LEU A 120 42.47 5.26 61.58
N GLU A 121 43.17 6.00 62.44
CA GLU A 121 44.64 5.98 62.53
C GLU A 121 45.18 4.59 62.91
N ARG A 122 44.56 3.90 63.88
CA ARG A 122 44.93 2.52 64.26
C ARG A 122 44.73 1.52 63.12
N ALA A 123 43.64 1.63 62.36
CA ALA A 123 43.40 0.75 61.22
C ALA A 123 44.38 0.99 60.05
N PHE A 124 44.90 2.21 59.90
CA PHE A 124 45.94 2.53 58.93
C PHE A 124 47.31 1.97 59.34
N GLU A 125 47.68 2.10 60.62
CA GLU A 125 48.92 1.51 61.16
C GLU A 125 48.94 -0.01 61.03
N ASP A 126 47.83 -0.69 61.34
CA ASP A 126 47.72 -2.16 61.19
C ASP A 126 47.82 -2.64 59.72
N LYS A 127 47.34 -1.85 58.76
CA LYS A 127 47.42 -2.18 57.33
C LYS A 127 48.79 -1.93 56.72
N LEU A 128 49.51 -0.92 57.21
CA LEU A 128 50.89 -0.62 56.79
C LEU A 128 51.91 -1.53 57.48
N GLY A 129 51.68 -1.90 58.75
CA GLY A 129 52.53 -2.84 59.50
C GLY A 129 52.48 -4.29 59.00
N ARG A 130 51.46 -4.67 58.21
CA ARG A 130 51.34 -6.00 57.58
C ARG A 130 52.04 -6.13 56.21
N LYS A 131 52.68 -5.06 55.70
CA LYS A 131 53.44 -5.06 54.44
C LYS A 131 54.95 -4.94 54.62
N ALA A 132 55.48 -5.26 55.80
CA ALA A 132 56.92 -5.42 56.06
C ALA A 132 57.23 -6.87 56.42
#